data_AF-A0A1X0Y2Q9-F1
#
_entry.id   AF-A0A1X0Y2Q9-F1
#
_cell.length_a   1.000
_cell.length_b   1.000
_cell.length_c   1.000
_cell.angle_alpha   90.00
_cell.angle_beta   90.00
_cell.angle_gamma   90.00
#
_symmetry.space_group_name_H-M   'P 1'
#
loop_
_entity.id
_entity.type
_entity.pdbx_description
1 polymer ?
#
loop_
_entity_poly.entity_id
_entity_poly.type
_entity_poly.pdbx_seq_one_letter_code
_entity_poly.pdbx_strand_id
1 'polypeptide(L)'
;MQRLLAFVVRQEPRLNWAVGALADGTTLLVTDLAHGWIPPLIELPQGVRLLPPGRRAGRASALLGDARLTATYTPGDPVGRPGDFAETQPSVAPRDLPAVQDLGWELSRLTHWRDGLPRLVHTLAKAASAGTGVVEEEADLLRVHLDTARYQLLSQYPDVDSALLLNCLLLAATDSSVAGDAVSANYHLAWFQKLDEPPTSRWAADT
;
A
#
# COMPACT_ATOMS: atom_id res chain seq x y z
N MET A 1 10.87 -10.61 15.63
CA MET A 1 9.99 -10.78 14.44
C MET A 1 8.52 -10.85 14.83
N GLN A 2 8.13 -11.76 15.73
CA GLN A 2 6.75 -11.86 16.28
C GLN A 2 6.14 -10.51 16.70
N ARG A 3 6.90 -9.66 17.43
CA ARG A 3 6.48 -8.29 17.77
C ARG A 3 6.05 -7.45 16.55
N LEU A 4 6.85 -7.45 15.47
CA LEU A 4 6.60 -6.66 14.26
C LEU A 4 5.40 -7.20 13.49
N LEU A 5 5.27 -8.53 13.43
CA LEU A 5 4.12 -9.19 12.83
C LEU A 5 2.84 -8.84 13.60
N ALA A 6 2.86 -8.96 14.93
CA ALA A 6 1.72 -8.63 15.77
C ALA A 6 1.28 -7.16 15.63
N PHE A 7 2.23 -6.24 15.40
CA PHE A 7 1.94 -4.81 15.22
C PHE A 7 1.01 -4.55 14.02
N VAL A 8 1.26 -5.19 12.88
CA VAL A 8 0.43 -5.01 11.67
C VAL A 8 -0.83 -5.87 11.69
N VAL A 9 -0.74 -7.09 12.22
CA VAL A 9 -1.88 -8.01 12.29
C VAL A 9 -3.00 -7.43 13.16
N ARG A 10 -2.67 -6.71 14.24
CA ARG A 10 -3.69 -6.08 15.10
C ARG A 10 -4.45 -4.95 14.40
N GLN A 11 -3.85 -4.32 13.40
CA GLN A 11 -4.49 -3.27 12.61
C GLN A 11 -5.35 -3.88 11.51
N GLU A 12 -4.89 -4.96 10.88
CA GLU A 12 -5.64 -5.64 9.82
C GLU A 12 -5.45 -7.17 9.87
N PRO A 13 -6.27 -7.88 10.68
CA PRO A 13 -6.16 -9.33 10.86
C PRO A 13 -6.79 -10.14 9.71
N ARG A 14 -7.41 -9.50 8.72
CA ARG A 14 -8.05 -10.21 7.59
C ARG A 14 -7.05 -10.63 6.50
N LEU A 15 -5.81 -10.16 6.57
CA LEU A 15 -4.77 -10.44 5.58
C LEU A 15 -3.76 -11.48 6.07
N ASN A 16 -3.19 -12.24 5.15
CA ASN A 16 -1.93 -12.92 5.46
C ASN A 16 -0.82 -11.88 5.61
N TRP A 17 0.02 -12.07 6.64
CA TRP A 17 1.19 -11.24 6.89
C TRP A 17 2.42 -12.12 7.05
N ALA A 18 3.56 -11.61 6.63
CA ALA A 18 4.84 -12.23 6.92
C ALA A 18 5.94 -11.19 7.17
N VAL A 19 6.82 -11.51 8.11
CA VAL A 19 8.04 -10.75 8.39
C VAL A 19 9.21 -11.69 8.20
N GLY A 20 10.26 -11.25 7.50
CA GLY A 20 11.44 -12.04 7.16
C GLY A 20 12.73 -11.27 7.45
N ALA A 21 13.77 -11.94 7.95
CA ALA A 21 15.12 -11.40 8.00
C ALA A 21 15.92 -11.96 6.82
N LEU A 22 16.32 -11.08 5.90
CA LEU A 22 17.16 -11.41 4.74
C LEU A 22 18.62 -11.61 5.16
N ALA A 23 19.41 -12.23 4.27
CA ALA A 23 20.81 -12.55 4.54
C ALA A 23 21.70 -11.32 4.79
N ASP A 24 21.32 -10.16 4.25
CA ASP A 24 22.00 -8.88 4.38
C ASP A 24 21.63 -8.11 5.68
N GLY A 25 20.76 -8.68 6.52
CA GLY A 25 20.25 -8.06 7.74
C GLY A 25 18.98 -7.23 7.55
N THR A 26 18.48 -7.08 6.32
CA THR A 26 17.23 -6.38 6.04
C THR A 26 16.04 -7.14 6.64
N THR A 27 15.19 -6.45 7.40
CA THR A 27 13.91 -6.99 7.86
C THR A 27 12.80 -6.59 6.88
N LEU A 28 12.27 -7.56 6.14
CA LEU A 28 11.19 -7.36 5.17
C LEU A 28 9.83 -7.63 5.83
N LEU A 29 8.84 -6.79 5.55
CA LEU A 29 7.44 -6.97 5.93
C LEU A 29 6.60 -7.06 4.65
N VAL A 30 5.75 -8.08 4.55
CA VAL A 30 4.89 -8.32 3.38
C VAL A 30 3.49 -8.77 3.78
N THR A 31 2.53 -8.46 2.92
CA THR A 31 1.25 -9.17 2.77
C THR A 31 1.18 -9.71 1.35
N ASP A 32 0.40 -10.77 1.10
CA ASP A 32 0.13 -11.23 -0.27
C ASP A 32 -1.05 -10.51 -0.94
N LEU A 33 -1.66 -9.53 -0.27
CA LEU A 33 -2.57 -8.61 -0.93
C LEU A 33 -1.86 -7.86 -2.07
N ALA A 34 -2.51 -7.84 -3.24
CA ALA A 34 -2.15 -6.95 -4.36
C ALA A 34 -0.64 -6.91 -4.66
N HIS A 35 -0.02 -8.08 -4.86
CA HIS A 35 1.39 -8.23 -5.25
C HIS A 35 2.44 -7.79 -4.21
N GLY A 36 2.05 -7.62 -2.95
CA GLY A 36 2.94 -7.12 -1.89
C GLY A 36 2.73 -5.67 -1.52
N TRP A 37 1.71 -5.01 -2.08
CA TRP A 37 1.32 -3.67 -1.69
C TRP A 37 0.77 -3.64 -0.26
N ILE A 38 1.21 -2.67 0.54
CA ILE A 38 0.65 -2.42 1.87
C ILE A 38 -0.47 -1.39 1.75
N PRO A 39 -1.71 -1.71 2.18
CA PRO A 39 -2.83 -0.76 2.19
C PRO A 39 -2.55 0.54 2.94
N PRO A 40 -3.27 1.62 2.60
CA PRO A 40 -3.30 2.82 3.43
C PRO A 40 -3.90 2.49 4.81
N LEU A 41 -3.71 3.41 5.77
CA LEU A 41 -4.22 3.29 7.15
C LEU A 41 -3.62 2.15 7.97
N ILE A 42 -2.57 1.49 7.47
CA ILE A 42 -1.72 0.58 8.23
C ILE A 42 -0.43 1.31 8.62
N GLU A 43 -0.24 1.54 9.91
CA GLU A 43 1.03 1.98 10.48
C GLU A 43 2.07 0.89 10.33
N LEU A 44 3.29 1.29 10.00
CA LEU A 44 4.41 0.38 9.75
C LEU A 44 5.43 0.46 10.88
N PRO A 45 5.98 -0.67 11.34
CA PRO A 45 7.06 -0.65 12.32
C PRO A 45 8.31 0.05 11.78
N GLN A 46 8.95 0.86 12.60
CA GLN A 46 10.26 1.41 12.28
C GLN A 46 11.29 0.30 11.97
N GLY A 47 12.11 0.51 10.94
CA GLY A 47 13.23 -0.37 10.59
C GLY A 47 12.87 -1.56 9.71
N VAL A 48 11.61 -1.72 9.30
CA VAL A 48 11.24 -2.68 8.26
C VAL A 48 11.44 -2.07 6.86
N ARG A 49 11.60 -2.96 5.87
CA ARG A 49 11.50 -2.64 4.44
C ARG A 49 10.22 -3.25 3.87
N LEU A 50 9.70 -2.63 2.82
CA LEU A 50 8.62 -3.16 2.00
C LEU A 50 9.16 -3.65 0.67
N LEU A 51 8.37 -4.46 -0.04
CA LEU A 51 8.66 -4.78 -1.43
C LEU A 51 8.48 -3.52 -2.31
N PRO A 52 9.35 -3.31 -3.31
CA PRO A 52 9.15 -2.23 -4.26
C PRO A 52 7.92 -2.53 -5.16
N PRO A 53 7.33 -1.52 -5.81
CA PRO A 53 6.27 -1.72 -6.79
C PRO A 53 6.63 -2.81 -7.80
N GLY A 54 5.73 -3.77 -8.00
CA GLY A 54 5.94 -4.85 -8.96
C GLY A 54 4.85 -5.91 -8.93
N ARG A 55 4.58 -6.52 -10.09
CA ARG A 55 3.65 -7.65 -10.20
C ARG A 55 4.32 -8.91 -9.66
N ARG A 56 3.67 -9.55 -8.69
CA ARG A 56 4.13 -10.79 -8.03
C ARG A 56 2.93 -11.67 -7.71
N ALA A 57 3.13 -12.98 -7.68
CA ALA A 57 2.11 -13.93 -7.26
C ALA A 57 2.66 -14.81 -6.14
N GLY A 58 1.75 -15.45 -5.41
CA GLY A 58 2.10 -16.35 -4.31
C GLY A 58 1.72 -15.79 -2.95
N ARG A 59 1.83 -16.65 -1.94
CA ARG A 59 1.49 -16.35 -0.55
C ARG A 59 2.52 -15.44 0.10
N ALA A 60 2.16 -14.84 1.23
CA ALA A 60 3.03 -13.91 1.96
C ALA A 60 4.41 -14.51 2.28
N SER A 61 4.49 -15.81 2.60
CA SER A 61 5.77 -16.50 2.83
C SER A 61 6.65 -16.59 1.57
N ALA A 62 6.06 -16.80 0.39
CA ALA A 62 6.80 -16.84 -0.86
C ALA A 62 7.36 -15.47 -1.26
N LEU A 63 6.65 -14.39 -0.89
CA LEU A 63 7.08 -13.01 -1.13
C LEU A 63 8.30 -12.60 -0.28
N LEU A 64 8.64 -13.36 0.77
CA LEU A 64 9.85 -13.12 1.55
C LEU A 64 11.15 -13.59 0.86
N GLY A 65 11.07 -14.40 -0.20
CA GLY A 65 12.24 -14.98 -0.87
C GLY A 65 13.09 -15.83 0.09
N ASP A 66 14.42 -15.67 0.02
CA ASP A 66 15.39 -16.47 0.77
C ASP A 66 15.63 -15.98 2.22
N ALA A 67 14.56 -15.52 2.90
CA ALA A 67 14.65 -15.07 4.28
C ALA A 67 15.09 -16.21 5.21
N ARG A 68 16.09 -15.95 6.06
CA ARG A 68 16.69 -16.97 6.96
C ARG A 68 15.82 -17.26 8.18
N LEU A 69 15.13 -16.22 8.67
CA LEU A 69 14.20 -16.30 9.78
C LEU A 69 12.90 -15.67 9.33
N THR A 70 11.77 -16.33 9.58
CA THR A 70 10.45 -15.88 9.15
C THR A 70 9.44 -16.00 10.28
N ALA A 71 8.49 -15.08 10.33
CA ALA A 71 7.28 -15.18 11.12
C ALA A 71 6.09 -14.88 10.20
N THR A 72 5.09 -15.75 10.20
CA THR A 72 3.92 -15.65 9.31
C THR A 72 2.64 -15.63 10.14
N TYR A 73 1.61 -15.03 9.59
CA TYR A 73 0.25 -15.01 10.11
C TYR A 73 -0.72 -15.33 8.98
N THR A 74 -1.65 -16.24 9.26
CA THR A 74 -2.84 -16.50 8.46
C THR A 74 -4.06 -15.99 9.24
N PRO A 75 -5.08 -15.41 8.59
CA PRO A 75 -6.31 -14.97 9.27
C PRO A 75 -6.87 -16.03 10.21
N GLY A 76 -7.02 -15.65 11.48
CA GLY A 76 -7.48 -16.52 12.57
C GLY A 76 -6.37 -17.15 13.41
N ASP A 77 -5.10 -17.08 12.99
CA ASP A 77 -3.97 -17.55 13.80
C ASP A 77 -3.89 -16.77 15.13
N PRO A 78 -3.44 -17.39 16.22
CA PRO A 78 -3.24 -16.67 17.47
C PRO A 78 -2.11 -15.65 17.33
N VAL A 79 -2.38 -14.42 17.76
CA VAL A 79 -1.40 -13.35 17.88
C VAL A 79 -1.14 -13.11 19.36
N GLY A 80 0.14 -13.01 19.76
CA GLY A 80 0.51 -12.69 21.13
C GLY A 80 -0.23 -11.45 21.66
N ARG A 81 -0.52 -11.42 22.96
CA ARG A 81 -1.30 -10.37 23.62
C ARG A 81 -0.55 -9.02 23.62
N PRO A 82 -1.25 -7.89 23.79
CA PRO A 82 -0.63 -6.56 23.83
C PRO A 82 0.57 -6.39 24.76
N GLY A 83 0.58 -7.09 25.90
CA GLY A 83 1.71 -7.07 26.85
C GLY A 83 2.82 -8.09 26.59
N ASP A 84 2.67 -8.99 25.61
CA ASP A 84 3.67 -10.04 25.34
C ASP A 84 4.93 -9.47 24.66
N PHE A 85 4.85 -8.25 24.12
CA PHE A 85 5.93 -7.62 23.37
C PHE A 85 6.18 -6.18 23.85
N ALA A 86 7.43 -5.74 23.76
CA ALA A 86 7.77 -4.33 23.91
C ALA A 86 7.03 -3.46 22.88
N GLU A 87 6.85 -2.18 23.20
CA GLU A 87 6.24 -1.21 22.28
C GLU A 87 7.01 -1.14 20.95
N THR A 88 6.28 -0.90 19.86
CA THR A 88 6.84 -0.79 18.51
C THR A 88 6.54 0.62 18.00
N GLN A 89 7.58 1.36 17.62
CA GLN A 89 7.41 2.72 17.11
C GLN A 89 6.91 2.66 15.66
N PRO A 90 5.83 3.41 15.32
CA PRO A 90 5.38 3.56 13.94
C PRO A 90 6.35 4.45 13.15
N SER A 91 6.43 4.25 11.84
CA SER A 91 7.23 5.06 10.93
C SER A 91 6.67 5.05 9.51
N VAL A 92 6.69 6.20 8.84
CA VAL A 92 6.38 6.30 7.40
C VAL A 92 7.56 5.90 6.51
N ALA A 93 8.78 5.90 7.04
CA ALA A 93 10.01 5.62 6.30
C ALA A 93 10.03 4.30 5.50
N PRO A 94 9.34 3.21 5.91
CA PRO A 94 9.28 1.99 5.10
C PRO A 94 8.56 2.18 3.75
N ARG A 95 7.74 3.21 3.59
CA ARG A 95 7.08 3.58 2.32
C ARG A 95 7.99 4.39 1.38
N ASP A 96 9.17 4.80 1.84
CA ASP A 96 10.09 5.58 1.04
C ASP A 96 10.52 4.84 -0.24
N LEU A 97 10.37 5.52 -1.37
CA LEU A 97 10.63 5.02 -2.73
C LEU A 97 11.23 6.17 -3.56
N PRO A 98 11.90 5.87 -4.69
CA PRO A 98 12.29 6.91 -5.63
C PRO A 98 11.11 7.84 -5.96
N ALA A 99 11.38 9.14 -6.00
CA ALA A 99 10.35 10.13 -6.24
C ALA A 99 9.77 9.99 -7.65
N VAL A 100 8.44 9.94 -7.74
CA VAL A 100 7.71 10.11 -8.99
C VAL A 100 7.88 11.55 -9.44
N GLN A 101 8.38 11.73 -10.66
CA GLN A 101 8.55 13.04 -11.26
C GLN A 101 7.19 13.74 -11.38
N ASP A 102 7.14 15.01 -11.00
CA ASP A 102 5.94 15.85 -11.08
C ASP A 102 4.69 15.20 -10.45
N LEU A 103 4.85 14.61 -9.26
CA LEU A 103 3.83 13.83 -8.55
C LEU A 103 2.42 14.47 -8.56
N GLY A 104 2.32 15.77 -8.25
CA GLY A 104 1.03 16.46 -8.23
C GLY A 104 0.38 16.61 -9.62
N TRP A 105 1.19 16.79 -10.66
CA TRP A 105 0.72 16.82 -12.04
C TRP A 105 0.27 15.43 -12.50
N GLU A 106 1.07 14.40 -12.25
CA GLU A 106 0.73 13.01 -12.58
C GLU A 106 -0.55 12.58 -11.88
N LEU A 107 -0.69 12.86 -10.58
CA LEU A 107 -1.87 12.50 -9.82
C LEU A 107 -3.12 13.23 -10.35
N SER A 108 -3.00 14.51 -10.69
CA SER A 108 -4.10 15.28 -11.30
C SER A 108 -4.50 14.71 -12.66
N ARG A 109 -3.53 14.29 -13.48
CA ARG A 109 -3.76 13.70 -14.80
C ARG A 109 -4.45 12.33 -14.70
N LEU A 110 -3.95 11.46 -13.83
CA LEU A 110 -4.42 10.08 -13.68
C LEU A 110 -5.81 9.97 -13.03
N THR A 111 -6.21 11.00 -12.28
CA THR A 111 -7.56 11.10 -11.69
C THR A 111 -8.57 11.76 -12.62
N HIS A 112 -8.11 12.39 -13.71
CA HIS A 112 -8.99 13.09 -14.66
C HIS A 112 -9.80 12.09 -15.50
N TRP A 113 -11.13 12.13 -15.39
CA TRP A 113 -12.08 11.24 -16.10
C TRP A 113 -11.86 9.74 -15.89
N ARG A 114 -11.32 9.37 -14.72
CA ARG A 114 -11.13 7.96 -14.40
C ARG A 114 -12.43 7.31 -13.95
N ASP A 115 -12.83 6.26 -14.64
CA ASP A 115 -14.01 5.47 -14.30
C ASP A 115 -13.88 4.84 -12.90
N GLY A 116 -14.97 4.90 -12.14
CA GLY A 116 -15.04 4.37 -10.78
C GLY A 116 -14.36 5.23 -9.70
N LEU A 117 -13.78 6.39 -10.04
CA LEU A 117 -13.36 7.40 -9.06
C LEU A 117 -14.41 8.51 -8.90
N PRO A 118 -14.70 8.95 -7.66
CA PRO A 118 -15.48 10.17 -7.43
C PRO A 118 -14.79 11.39 -8.06
N ARG A 119 -15.57 12.30 -8.65
CA ARG A 119 -15.03 13.54 -9.25
C ARG A 119 -14.22 14.38 -8.27
N LEU A 120 -14.57 14.32 -6.99
CA LEU A 120 -13.86 15.03 -5.91
C LEU A 120 -12.37 14.70 -5.88
N VAL A 121 -11.98 13.44 -6.18
CA VAL A 121 -10.58 12.99 -6.13
C VAL A 121 -9.69 13.84 -7.04
N HIS A 122 -10.15 14.11 -8.27
CA HIS A 122 -9.43 14.97 -9.21
C HIS A 122 -9.29 16.41 -8.70
N THR A 123 -10.38 16.97 -8.17
CA THR A 123 -10.37 18.33 -7.61
C THR A 123 -9.36 18.45 -6.47
N LEU A 124 -9.35 17.48 -5.56
CA LEU A 124 -8.46 17.47 -4.39
C LEU A 124 -7.00 17.19 -4.76
N ALA A 125 -6.73 16.31 -5.72
CA ALA A 125 -5.39 16.09 -6.26
C ALA A 125 -4.80 17.40 -6.82
N LYS A 126 -5.61 18.16 -7.56
CA LYS A 126 -5.21 19.46 -8.11
C LYS A 126 -4.99 20.51 -7.01
N ALA A 127 -5.88 20.57 -6.02
CA ALA A 127 -5.74 21.50 -4.90
C ALA A 127 -4.49 21.22 -4.06
N ALA A 128 -4.23 19.95 -3.74
CA ALA A 128 -3.03 19.52 -3.03
C ALA A 128 -1.75 19.87 -3.81
N SER A 129 -1.74 19.61 -5.13
CA SER A 129 -0.61 19.97 -5.99
C SER A 129 -0.39 21.49 -6.10
N ALA A 130 -1.45 22.29 -6.02
CA ALA A 130 -1.37 23.74 -6.11
C ALA A 130 -1.09 24.40 -4.75
N GLY A 131 -1.09 23.63 -3.64
CA GLY A 131 -0.92 24.16 -2.29
C GLY A 131 -2.05 25.09 -1.85
N THR A 132 -3.24 24.99 -2.45
CA THR A 132 -4.35 25.94 -2.23
C THR A 132 -5.20 25.63 -1.00
N GLY A 133 -4.79 24.66 -0.17
CA GLY A 133 -5.58 24.15 0.95
C GLY A 133 -6.77 23.31 0.47
N VAL A 134 -7.24 22.43 1.35
CA VAL A 134 -8.44 21.61 1.16
C VAL A 134 -9.32 21.80 2.39
N VAL A 135 -10.63 21.92 2.16
CA VAL A 135 -11.61 22.09 3.22
C VAL A 135 -11.81 20.75 3.95
N GLU A 136 -11.93 20.74 5.28
CA GLU A 136 -11.93 19.51 6.09
C GLU A 136 -13.06 18.55 5.67
N GLU A 137 -14.26 19.08 5.36
CA GLU A 137 -15.38 18.25 4.91
C GLU A 137 -15.09 17.51 3.60
N GLU A 138 -14.30 18.10 2.70
CA GLU A 138 -13.88 17.44 1.45
C GLU A 138 -12.80 16.38 1.73
N ALA A 139 -11.88 16.64 2.66
CA ALA A 139 -10.89 15.67 3.11
C ALA A 139 -11.56 14.46 3.79
N ASP A 140 -12.56 14.69 4.64
CA ASP A 140 -13.35 13.62 5.25
C ASP A 140 -14.11 12.78 4.23
N LEU A 141 -14.72 13.43 3.24
CA LEU A 141 -15.40 12.70 2.17
C LEU A 141 -14.42 11.85 1.34
N LEU A 142 -13.19 12.34 1.10
CA LEU A 142 -12.13 11.57 0.46
C LEU A 142 -11.74 10.33 1.30
N ARG A 143 -11.56 10.49 2.62
CA ARG A 143 -11.25 9.39 3.55
C ARG A 143 -12.36 8.33 3.54
N VAL A 144 -13.63 8.73 3.52
CA VAL A 144 -14.77 7.80 3.41
C VAL A 144 -14.71 6.97 2.12
N HIS A 145 -14.39 7.62 1.00
CA HIS A 145 -14.22 6.89 -0.28
C HIS A 145 -13.03 5.94 -0.24
N LEU A 146 -11.91 6.36 0.35
CA LEU A 146 -10.73 5.51 0.55
C LEU A 146 -11.04 4.29 1.40
N ASP A 147 -11.70 4.47 2.55
CA ASP A 147 -12.09 3.38 3.44
C ASP A 147 -13.08 2.42 2.77
N THR A 148 -14.01 2.95 1.99
CA THR A 148 -14.96 2.13 1.22
C THR A 148 -14.24 1.25 0.20
N ALA A 149 -13.34 1.84 -0.60
CA ALA A 149 -12.56 1.09 -1.59
C ALA A 149 -11.64 0.05 -0.93
N ARG A 150 -10.97 0.42 0.17
CA ARG A 150 -10.13 -0.49 0.96
C ARG A 150 -10.95 -1.64 1.53
N TYR A 151 -12.12 -1.38 2.10
CA TYR A 151 -13.00 -2.42 2.61
C TYR A 151 -13.44 -3.40 1.53
N GLN A 152 -13.81 -2.89 0.35
CA GLN A 152 -14.20 -3.72 -0.81
C GLN A 152 -13.05 -4.59 -1.32
N LEU A 153 -11.81 -4.09 -1.32
CA LEU A 153 -10.65 -4.92 -1.65
C LEU A 153 -10.47 -6.06 -0.64
N LEU A 154 -10.57 -5.74 0.64
CA LEU A 154 -10.38 -6.72 1.70
C LEU A 154 -11.49 -7.77 1.75
N SER A 155 -12.70 -7.47 1.27
CA SER A 155 -13.78 -8.47 1.14
C SER A 155 -13.62 -9.37 -0.08
N GLN A 156 -12.84 -8.97 -1.09
CA GLN A 156 -12.52 -9.77 -2.28
C GLN A 156 -11.24 -10.60 -2.12
N TYR A 157 -10.44 -10.33 -1.08
CA TYR A 157 -9.19 -11.03 -0.82
C TYR A 157 -9.40 -12.57 -0.78
N PRO A 158 -8.54 -13.37 -1.46
CA PRO A 158 -7.27 -12.97 -2.08
C PRO A 158 -7.35 -12.40 -3.51
N ASP A 159 -8.48 -12.59 -4.19
CA ASP A 159 -8.63 -12.31 -5.62
C ASP A 159 -9.30 -10.95 -5.86
N VAL A 160 -8.54 -9.88 -5.63
CA VAL A 160 -9.04 -8.50 -5.76
C VAL A 160 -9.21 -8.05 -7.19
N ASP A 161 -10.28 -7.29 -7.46
CA ASP A 161 -10.49 -6.64 -8.75
C ASP A 161 -9.41 -5.59 -9.05
N SER A 162 -8.84 -5.66 -10.25
CA SER A 162 -7.72 -4.79 -10.63
C SER A 162 -8.14 -3.32 -10.78
N ALA A 163 -9.35 -3.04 -11.26
CA ALA A 163 -9.82 -1.66 -11.44
C ALA A 163 -10.07 -1.00 -10.08
N LEU A 164 -10.68 -1.74 -9.15
CA LEU A 164 -10.87 -1.32 -7.76
C LEU A 164 -9.52 -1.08 -7.06
N LEU A 165 -8.52 -1.95 -7.26
CA LEU A 165 -7.18 -1.77 -6.70
C LEU A 165 -6.53 -0.47 -7.18
N LEU A 166 -6.54 -0.24 -8.49
CA LEU A 166 -5.98 0.97 -9.09
C LEU A 166 -6.71 2.24 -8.63
N ASN A 167 -8.03 2.17 -8.45
CA ASN A 167 -8.81 3.27 -7.88
C ASN A 167 -8.44 3.53 -6.41
N CYS A 168 -8.28 2.49 -5.61
CA CYS A 168 -7.85 2.59 -4.21
C CYS A 168 -6.46 3.22 -4.09
N LEU A 169 -5.52 2.86 -4.97
CA LEU A 169 -4.18 3.46 -5.00
C LEU A 169 -4.22 4.96 -5.27
N LEU A 170 -5.05 5.42 -6.21
CA LEU A 170 -5.21 6.86 -6.49
C LEU A 170 -5.93 7.61 -5.36
N LEU A 171 -6.92 7.00 -4.73
CA LEU A 171 -7.57 7.55 -3.53
C LEU A 171 -6.54 7.71 -2.40
N ALA A 172 -5.72 6.68 -2.14
CA ALA A 172 -4.69 6.69 -1.11
C ALA A 172 -3.59 7.74 -1.39
N ALA A 173 -3.17 7.88 -2.65
CA ALA A 173 -2.19 8.88 -3.07
C ALA A 173 -2.73 10.31 -2.91
N THR A 174 -4.02 10.52 -3.22
CA THR A 174 -4.69 11.82 -3.06
C THR A 174 -4.87 12.16 -1.60
N ASP A 175 -5.36 11.23 -0.78
CA ASP A 175 -5.54 11.42 0.66
C ASP A 175 -4.22 11.79 1.36
N SER A 176 -3.16 11.03 1.05
CA SER A 176 -1.81 11.32 1.56
C SER A 176 -1.31 12.71 1.13
N SER A 177 -1.59 13.10 -0.12
CA SER A 177 -1.21 14.42 -0.64
C SER A 177 -1.96 15.56 0.06
N VAL A 178 -3.25 15.38 0.33
CA VAL A 178 -4.09 16.33 1.09
C VAL A 178 -3.61 16.44 2.54
N ALA A 179 -3.18 15.33 3.15
CA ALA A 179 -2.62 15.30 4.49
C ALA A 179 -1.18 15.84 4.60
N GLY A 180 -0.54 16.18 3.47
CA GLY A 180 0.87 16.60 3.44
C GLY A 180 1.89 15.46 3.62
N ASP A 181 1.46 14.21 3.56
CA ASP A 181 2.33 13.02 3.59
C ASP A 181 2.83 12.69 2.18
N ALA A 182 3.87 13.40 1.76
CA ALA A 182 4.50 13.20 0.45
C ALA A 182 5.08 11.78 0.27
N VAL A 183 5.53 11.12 1.35
CA VAL A 183 6.12 9.77 1.28
C VAL A 183 5.06 8.74 0.92
N SER A 184 3.92 8.77 1.62
CA SER A 184 2.80 7.86 1.31
C SER A 184 2.15 8.19 -0.03
N ALA A 185 2.03 9.47 -0.39
CA ALA A 185 1.53 9.87 -1.70
C ALA A 185 2.38 9.28 -2.83
N ASN A 186 3.71 9.42 -2.72
CA ASN A 186 4.67 8.86 -3.66
C ASN A 186 4.58 7.33 -3.72
N TYR A 187 4.48 6.68 -2.56
CA TYR A 187 4.36 5.23 -2.46
C TYR A 187 3.15 4.69 -3.24
N HIS A 188 1.96 5.25 -2.97
CA HIS A 188 0.73 4.79 -3.60
C HIS A 188 0.71 5.07 -5.11
N LEU A 189 1.22 6.23 -5.54
CA LEU A 189 1.30 6.57 -6.96
C LEU A 189 2.32 5.68 -7.72
N ALA A 190 3.48 5.38 -7.13
CA ALA A 190 4.46 4.48 -7.73
C ALA A 190 3.92 3.06 -7.90
N TRP A 191 3.15 2.56 -6.92
CA TRP A 191 2.41 1.30 -7.06
C TRP A 191 1.35 1.35 -8.15
N PHE A 192 0.58 2.44 -8.25
CA PHE A 192 -0.37 2.63 -9.33
C PHE A 192 0.32 2.56 -10.69
N GLN A 193 1.37 3.36 -10.92
CA GLN A 193 2.08 3.42 -12.20
C GLN A 193 2.58 2.03 -12.60
N LYS A 194 3.13 1.27 -11.65
CA LYS A 194 3.65 -0.07 -11.95
C LYS A 194 2.57 -1.09 -12.28
N LEU A 195 1.39 -0.98 -11.67
CA LEU A 195 0.29 -1.92 -11.87
C LEU A 195 -0.66 -1.52 -13.00
N ASP A 196 -0.61 -0.28 -13.46
CA ASP A 196 -1.32 0.22 -14.64
C ASP A 196 -0.54 -0.07 -15.94
N GLU A 197 0.77 -0.34 -15.86
CA GLU A 197 1.57 -0.80 -17.00
C GLU A 197 0.94 -2.05 -17.66
N PRO A 198 0.79 -2.07 -19.00
CA PRO A 198 0.32 -3.25 -19.70
C PRO A 198 1.25 -4.44 -19.41
N PRO A 199 0.72 -5.67 -19.30
CA PRO A 199 1.57 -6.84 -19.11
C PRO A 199 2.61 -6.89 -20.23
N THR A 200 3.89 -7.06 -19.88
CA THR A 200 4.94 -7.28 -20.87
C THR A 200 4.58 -8.51 -21.70
N SER A 201 4.21 -8.29 -22.96
CA SER A 201 3.85 -9.37 -23.87
C SER A 201 5.06 -10.27 -24.09
N ARG A 202 4.92 -11.57 -23.81
CA ARG A 202 5.93 -12.62 -24.02
C ARG A 202 6.12 -12.99 -25.50
N TRP A 203 6.07 -12.03 -26.43
CA TRP A 203 6.15 -12.26 -27.88
C TRP A 203 7.43 -11.71 -28.54
N ALA A 204 8.53 -11.67 -27.81
CA ALA A 204 9.84 -11.36 -28.39
C ALA A 204 10.85 -12.47 -28.08
N ALA A 205 10.58 -13.68 -28.58
CA ALA A 205 11.56 -14.76 -28.75
C ALA A 205 10.95 -15.79 -29.69
N ASP A 206 11.00 -15.51 -31.00
CA ASP A 206 11.06 -16.50 -32.08
C ASP A 206 11.19 -15.73 -33.42
N THR A 207 12.40 -15.29 -33.70
CA THR A 207 12.97 -14.99 -35.04
C THR A 207 14.47 -15.21 -34.94
#